data_AF-A0A8J4CPV8-F1
#
_entry.id   AF-A0A8J4CPV8-F1
#
_cell.length_a   1.000
_cell.length_b   1.000
_cell.length_c   1.000
_cell.angle_alpha   90.00
_cell.angle_beta   90.00
_cell.angle_gamma   90.00
#
_symmetry.space_group_name_H-M   'P 1'
#
loop_
_entity.id
_entity.type
_entity.pdbx_description
1 polymer ?
#
loop_
_entity_poly.entity_id
_entity_poly.type
_entity_poly.pdbx_seq_one_letter_code
_entity_poly.pdbx_strand_id
1 'polypeptide(L)'
;MPIGRTAFIIMAKTAYFTLLIAAALAVGCCRVANADYYEDLLPQGIQAGTISQFPYRSCNTSNGAYRLAPVWVPMGSSKYCFKIEVRQDAQSCSGACCTSGLHKIEFNVSSSCLVAGASVTATLNGVPTRVGPSYDQPPLGPVGSTVLKITQLGLDPVTAQGAELCITLKPNRARQGCTTLEQLCSSPGFPAGTCTAATFDAACDCCPVSQVVQARPPPPPPPPPPPPPPSPPPAVPSYRACEVCVAAKLVPPPNDVRPYRFNAATCAAIQRNISDAMNAALNASNISPIAAPFAPNSTTCFDDTVLTCGNFNGEDLSKLERLFNEVSDLLSYFIGVASSGDICNPKLEGYTVLITTQDNICLDVSQSASCFLPNQPFPNCT
;
A
#
# COMPACT_ATOMS: atom_id res chain seq x y z
N MET A 1 -91.91 -14.05 45.00
CA MET A 1 -90.51 -14.50 45.15
C MET A 1 -89.87 -14.54 43.76
N PRO A 2 -88.62 -14.10 43.53
CA PRO A 2 -88.07 -12.79 43.86
C PRO A 2 -87.21 -12.16 42.70
N ILE A 3 -86.91 -10.85 42.83
CA ILE A 3 -85.78 -10.07 42.22
C ILE A 3 -85.85 -9.83 40.68
N GLY A 4 -85.69 -8.65 40.07
CA GLY A 4 -85.18 -7.32 40.46
C GLY A 4 -84.32 -6.73 39.31
N ARG A 5 -84.28 -5.39 39.20
CA ARG A 5 -83.36 -4.51 38.41
C ARG A 5 -83.86 -3.88 37.09
N THR A 6 -84.65 -2.83 37.28
CA THR A 6 -84.34 -1.42 36.95
C THR A 6 -83.04 -1.09 36.20
N ALA A 7 -83.20 -0.17 35.23
CA ALA A 7 -82.27 0.87 34.77
C ALA A 7 -81.07 0.45 33.89
N PHE A 8 -81.19 0.71 32.58
CA PHE A 8 -80.21 1.51 31.82
C PHE A 8 -80.88 1.99 30.52
N ILE A 9 -81.72 3.01 30.66
CA ILE A 9 -82.16 3.87 29.56
C ILE A 9 -81.00 4.85 29.27
N ILE A 10 -80.86 5.31 28.03
CA ILE A 10 -80.09 6.51 27.62
C ILE A 10 -78.58 6.28 27.41
N MET A 11 -78.18 5.61 26.32
CA MET A 11 -76.81 5.74 25.74
C MET A 11 -76.74 5.56 24.21
N ALA A 12 -77.81 5.87 23.48
CA ALA A 12 -77.86 5.64 22.02
C ALA A 12 -77.83 6.91 21.15
N LYS A 13 -77.66 8.12 21.70
CA LYS A 13 -77.73 9.37 20.92
C LYS A 13 -76.67 10.44 21.22
N THR A 14 -75.56 10.07 21.87
CA THR A 14 -74.50 11.02 22.24
C THR A 14 -73.09 10.58 21.82
N ALA A 15 -72.98 9.80 20.74
CA ALA A 15 -71.70 9.32 20.22
C ALA A 15 -71.38 9.78 18.78
N TYR A 16 -72.22 10.63 18.17
CA TYR A 16 -72.05 11.07 16.77
C TYR A 16 -71.78 12.58 16.59
N PHE A 17 -71.65 13.34 17.68
CA PHE A 17 -71.45 14.80 17.62
C PHE A 17 -70.17 15.30 18.30
N THR A 18 -69.26 14.38 18.64
CA THR A 18 -67.92 14.67 19.21
C THR A 18 -66.78 14.09 18.38
N LEU A 19 -67.03 13.74 17.12
CA LEU A 19 -66.00 13.27 16.18
C LEU A 19 -65.72 14.24 15.00
N LEU A 20 -66.19 15.48 15.09
CA LEU A 20 -66.02 16.52 14.05
C LEU A 20 -65.33 17.81 14.54
N ILE A 21 -64.77 17.82 15.76
CA ILE A 21 -63.98 18.95 16.30
C ILE A 21 -62.56 18.50 16.73
N ALA A 22 -62.00 17.53 16.03
CA ALA A 22 -60.60 17.09 16.23
C ALA A 22 -59.81 17.00 14.90
N ALA A 23 -60.27 17.68 13.85
CA ALA A 23 -59.64 17.68 12.52
C ALA A 23 -59.28 19.08 11.99
N ALA A 24 -59.21 20.10 12.86
CA ALA A 24 -58.97 21.50 12.44
C ALA A 24 -57.90 22.26 13.25
N LEU A 25 -56.97 21.55 13.92
CA LEU A 25 -55.80 22.15 14.59
C LEU A 25 -54.53 21.28 14.43
N ALA A 26 -54.24 20.85 13.20
CA ALA A 26 -52.95 20.25 12.85
C ALA A 26 -52.45 20.77 11.49
N VAL A 27 -52.56 22.09 11.29
CA VAL A 27 -51.79 22.81 10.26
C VAL A 27 -50.83 23.71 11.01
N GLY A 28 -49.55 23.36 10.97
CA GLY A 28 -48.48 24.25 11.48
C GLY A 28 -47.44 23.56 12.33
N CYS A 29 -46.68 22.60 11.76
CA CYS A 29 -45.24 22.42 12.00
C CYS A 29 -44.70 21.22 11.21
N CYS A 30 -44.72 21.28 9.88
CA CYS A 30 -43.65 20.62 9.12
C CYS A 30 -42.44 21.56 9.15
N ARG A 31 -41.78 21.64 10.32
CA ARG A 31 -40.39 22.08 10.35
C ARG A 31 -39.54 20.88 9.94
N VAL A 32 -38.65 21.16 9.00
CA VAL A 32 -37.55 20.34 8.52
C VAL A 32 -37.02 19.47 9.66
N ALA A 33 -37.09 18.15 9.49
CA ALA A 33 -36.29 17.24 10.30
C ALA A 33 -34.83 17.46 9.90
N ASN A 34 -34.20 18.45 10.53
CA ASN A 34 -32.75 18.52 10.58
C ASN A 34 -32.28 17.27 11.33
N ALA A 35 -31.37 16.55 10.68
CA ALA A 35 -30.65 15.45 11.26
C ALA A 35 -29.64 16.00 12.28
N ASP A 36 -30.13 16.43 13.44
CA ASP A 36 -29.30 16.75 14.61
C ASP A 36 -29.22 15.49 15.49
N TYR A 37 -28.50 14.49 15.00
CA TYR A 37 -28.12 13.31 15.79
C TYR A 37 -26.60 13.21 15.73
N TYR A 38 -25.96 13.32 16.90
CA TYR A 38 -24.52 13.50 17.19
C TYR A 38 -24.03 14.94 17.42
N GLU A 39 -24.60 15.65 18.39
CA GLU A 39 -23.93 16.80 19.04
C GLU A 39 -23.90 16.66 20.58
N ASP A 40 -23.72 15.45 21.10
CA ASP A 40 -23.61 15.24 22.55
C ASP A 40 -22.41 14.36 22.90
N LEU A 41 -21.61 14.85 23.86
CA LEU A 41 -20.33 14.36 24.40
C LEU A 41 -19.02 14.97 23.87
N LEU A 42 -18.99 16.27 23.53
CA LEU A 42 -17.75 17.03 23.72
C LEU A 42 -17.67 17.48 25.20
N PRO A 43 -16.57 17.19 25.93
CA PRO A 43 -16.38 17.67 27.30
C PRO A 43 -16.56 19.19 27.37
N GLN A 44 -17.30 19.66 28.37
CA GLN A 44 -17.52 21.10 28.57
C GLN A 44 -16.17 21.84 28.63
N GLY A 45 -15.94 22.73 27.66
CA GLY A 45 -14.74 23.57 27.59
C GLY A 45 -13.88 23.42 26.33
N ILE A 46 -14.16 22.46 25.45
CA ILE A 46 -13.46 22.38 24.15
C ILE A 46 -14.16 23.29 23.13
N GLN A 47 -13.62 24.49 22.93
CA GLN A 47 -14.10 25.40 21.90
C GLN A 47 -13.52 24.98 20.53
N ALA A 48 -14.40 24.63 19.58
CA ALA A 48 -14.02 24.37 18.20
C ALA A 48 -13.31 25.58 17.59
N GLY A 49 -12.35 25.34 16.71
CA GLY A 49 -11.56 26.38 16.03
C GLY A 49 -10.45 27.03 16.86
N THR A 50 -10.20 26.55 18.08
CA THR A 50 -9.06 26.99 18.91
C THR A 50 -7.70 26.71 18.27
N ILE A 51 -7.60 25.64 17.47
CA ILE A 51 -6.43 25.37 16.63
C ILE A 51 -6.88 25.50 15.18
N SER A 52 -6.53 26.61 14.53
CA SER A 52 -6.96 26.91 13.17
C SER A 52 -6.17 26.19 12.08
N GLN A 53 -5.01 25.61 12.43
CA GLN A 53 -4.10 24.96 11.49
C GLN A 53 -4.07 23.45 11.69
N PHE A 54 -4.03 22.70 10.59
CA PHE A 54 -3.80 21.26 10.61
C PHE A 54 -2.41 20.96 11.21
N PRO A 55 -2.27 19.95 12.11
CA PRO A 55 -3.15 18.82 12.40
C PRO A 55 -4.23 19.02 13.48
N TYR A 56 -4.64 20.27 13.77
CA TYR A 56 -5.69 20.59 14.73
C TYR A 56 -5.43 20.05 16.16
N ARG A 57 -4.14 19.92 16.50
CA ARG A 57 -3.61 19.48 17.79
C ARG A 57 -2.31 20.24 18.09
N SER A 58 -2.02 20.44 19.37
CA SER A 58 -0.71 20.93 19.82
C SER A 58 0.30 19.79 19.83
N CYS A 59 1.30 19.87 18.95
CA CYS A 59 2.38 18.90 18.78
C CYS A 59 3.49 19.52 17.92
N ASN A 60 4.66 18.90 17.87
CA ASN A 60 5.78 19.42 17.07
C ASN A 60 5.56 19.17 15.58
N THR A 61 5.18 20.22 14.84
CA THR A 61 4.81 20.14 13.42
C THR A 61 6.00 20.28 12.46
N SER A 62 7.18 20.64 12.94
CA SER A 62 8.36 20.90 12.10
C SER A 62 9.45 19.84 12.24
N ASN A 63 9.59 19.23 13.43
CA ASN A 63 10.62 18.25 13.73
C ASN A 63 10.01 16.86 13.96
N GLY A 64 10.50 15.88 13.20
CA GLY A 64 10.16 14.47 13.38
C GLY A 64 10.73 13.58 12.29
N ALA A 65 10.88 12.29 12.62
CA ALA A 65 11.57 11.32 11.78
C ALA A 65 10.87 11.10 10.44
N TYR A 66 9.55 11.26 10.37
CA TYR A 66 8.76 10.81 9.22
C TYR A 66 8.15 11.96 8.46
N ARG A 67 8.01 11.79 7.15
CA ARG A 67 7.15 12.61 6.29
C ARG A 67 6.61 11.77 5.15
N LEU A 68 5.56 12.23 4.48
CA LEU A 68 5.26 11.70 3.15
C LEU A 68 6.24 12.30 2.13
N ALA A 69 6.66 11.48 1.17
CA ALA A 69 7.34 11.94 -0.03
C ALA A 69 6.48 13.02 -0.70
N PRO A 70 7.08 14.05 -1.34
CA PRO A 70 6.35 15.21 -1.85
C PRO A 70 5.43 14.89 -3.03
N VAL A 71 5.44 13.66 -3.52
CA VAL A 71 4.71 13.24 -4.71
C VAL A 71 3.89 11.98 -4.44
N TRP A 72 2.63 11.97 -4.89
CA TRP A 72 1.76 10.80 -4.92
C TRP A 72 1.54 10.32 -6.36
N VAL A 73 1.26 9.03 -6.53
CA VAL A 73 1.05 8.41 -7.84
C VAL A 73 -0.39 7.87 -7.93
N PRO A 74 -1.18 8.25 -8.97
CA PRO A 74 -2.47 7.63 -9.22
C PRO A 74 -2.29 6.19 -9.68
N MET A 75 -3.01 5.26 -9.05
CA MET A 75 -2.95 3.82 -9.40
C MET A 75 -4.19 3.34 -10.17
N GLY A 76 -5.13 4.24 -10.49
CA GLY A 76 -6.46 3.88 -11.00
C GLY A 76 -7.40 3.38 -9.91
N SER A 77 -8.66 3.08 -10.27
CA SER A 77 -9.66 2.49 -9.36
C SER A 77 -9.86 3.24 -8.02
N SER A 78 -9.80 4.58 -8.03
CA SER A 78 -9.88 5.43 -6.84
C SER A 78 -8.81 5.11 -5.77
N LYS A 79 -7.67 4.54 -6.17
CA LYS A 79 -6.53 4.19 -5.32
C LYS A 79 -5.37 5.18 -5.53
N TYR A 80 -4.81 5.63 -4.41
CA TYR A 80 -3.79 6.67 -4.35
C TYR A 80 -2.71 6.30 -3.35
N CYS A 81 -1.45 6.33 -3.77
CA CYS A 81 -0.32 5.87 -2.95
C CYS A 81 0.67 6.99 -2.63
N PHE A 82 1.15 6.96 -1.40
CA PHE A 82 2.08 7.89 -0.78
C PHE A 82 3.27 7.10 -0.24
N LYS A 83 4.50 7.54 -0.53
CA LYS A 83 5.69 6.96 0.10
C LYS A 83 5.99 7.67 1.41
N ILE A 84 6.46 6.93 2.40
CA ILE A 84 6.97 7.45 3.68
C ILE A 84 8.48 7.60 3.55
N GLU A 85 9.00 8.76 3.92
CA GLU A 85 10.42 9.05 3.98
C GLU A 85 10.82 9.29 5.43
N VAL A 86 12.00 8.78 5.80
CA VAL A 86 12.62 8.94 7.11
C VAL A 86 13.76 9.93 7.01
N ARG A 87 13.71 10.98 7.82
CA ARG A 87 14.76 11.98 8.00
C ARG A 87 15.76 11.45 9.03
N GLN A 88 16.87 10.88 8.56
CA GLN A 88 17.90 10.31 9.43
C GLN A 88 19.14 11.20 9.58
N ASP A 89 19.27 12.29 8.81
CA ASP A 89 20.41 13.19 8.97
C ASP A 89 20.21 14.13 10.19
N ALA A 90 21.27 14.31 10.97
CA ALA A 90 21.22 15.04 12.25
C ALA A 90 20.97 16.55 12.07
N GLN A 91 21.16 17.07 10.85
CA GLN A 91 20.88 18.45 10.47
C GLN A 91 19.39 18.69 10.15
N SER A 92 18.66 17.62 9.84
CA SER A 92 17.27 17.57 9.35
C SER A 92 16.28 17.13 10.43
N CYS A 93 16.76 16.39 11.44
CA CYS A 93 15.97 15.94 12.58
C CYS A 93 16.86 15.73 13.82
N SER A 94 16.47 16.28 14.98
CA SER A 94 17.11 15.97 16.27
C SER A 94 16.12 15.77 17.43
N GLY A 95 16.51 15.03 18.47
CA GLY A 95 15.70 14.83 19.68
C GLY A 95 14.66 13.70 19.58
N ALA A 96 13.75 13.64 20.55
CA ALA A 96 12.83 12.50 20.76
C ALA A 96 11.96 12.18 19.53
N CYS A 97 11.50 13.21 18.80
CA CYS A 97 10.68 13.03 17.60
C CYS A 97 11.40 12.33 16.43
N CYS A 98 12.71 12.18 16.51
CA CYS A 98 13.52 11.57 15.45
C CYS A 98 13.81 10.08 15.72
N THR A 99 13.50 9.60 16.92
CA THR A 99 13.71 8.20 17.31
C THR A 99 12.40 7.47 17.63
N SER A 100 11.29 8.18 17.78
CA SER A 100 9.96 7.58 17.99
C SER A 100 9.49 6.78 16.78
N GLY A 101 8.64 5.76 16.99
CA GLY A 101 7.94 5.04 15.92
C GLY A 101 6.84 5.86 15.24
N LEU A 102 6.43 5.46 14.04
CA LEU A 102 5.29 6.00 13.32
C LEU A 102 4.04 5.15 13.58
N HIS A 103 3.08 5.73 14.28
CA HIS A 103 1.87 5.04 14.74
C HIS A 103 0.61 5.41 13.95
N LYS A 104 0.53 6.65 13.49
CA LYS A 104 -0.66 7.18 12.82
C LYS A 104 -0.29 8.18 11.74
N ILE A 105 -1.07 8.22 10.67
CA ILE A 105 -1.06 9.31 9.68
C ILE A 105 -2.46 9.89 9.61
N GLU A 106 -2.55 11.22 9.60
CA GLU A 106 -3.80 11.93 9.34
C GLU A 106 -3.66 12.77 8.07
N PHE A 107 -4.71 12.81 7.25
CA PHE A 107 -4.82 13.71 6.11
C PHE A 107 -5.85 14.79 6.42
N ASN A 108 -5.56 16.03 6.03
CA ASN A 108 -6.56 17.09 6.01
C ASN A 108 -7.45 16.91 4.78
N VAL A 109 -8.73 16.59 4.97
CA VAL A 109 -9.64 16.21 3.89
C VAL A 109 -10.91 17.04 3.88
N SER A 110 -11.59 17.06 2.73
CA SER A 110 -12.87 17.74 2.57
C SER A 110 -13.95 17.10 3.44
N SER A 111 -14.75 17.90 4.13
CA SER A 111 -15.93 17.43 4.86
C SER A 111 -17.00 16.85 3.96
N SER A 112 -16.98 17.16 2.65
CA SER A 112 -17.83 16.51 1.65
C SER A 112 -17.58 15.00 1.52
N CYS A 113 -16.45 14.49 2.03
CA CYS A 113 -16.13 13.06 2.04
C CYS A 113 -16.78 12.32 3.22
N LEU A 114 -17.18 13.03 4.27
CA LEU A 114 -17.84 12.45 5.45
C LEU A 114 -19.32 12.20 5.15
N VAL A 115 -19.58 11.13 4.39
CA VAL A 115 -20.93 10.74 3.99
C VAL A 115 -21.26 9.36 4.54
N ALA A 116 -22.46 9.19 5.08
CA ALA A 116 -22.93 7.90 5.60
C ALA A 116 -22.82 6.79 4.54
N GLY A 117 -22.15 5.70 4.90
CA GLY A 117 -21.92 4.53 4.05
C GLY A 117 -20.83 4.70 2.99
N ALA A 118 -20.21 5.88 2.85
CA ALA A 118 -18.94 6.01 2.14
C ALA A 118 -17.82 5.48 3.04
N SER A 119 -16.76 4.93 2.45
CA SER A 119 -15.65 4.36 3.21
C SER A 119 -14.31 4.60 2.53
N VAL A 120 -13.26 4.46 3.30
CA VAL A 120 -11.89 4.41 2.81
C VAL A 120 -11.26 3.14 3.32
N THR A 121 -10.51 2.48 2.45
CA THR A 121 -9.61 1.39 2.86
C THR A 121 -8.17 1.85 2.66
N ALA A 122 -7.26 1.43 3.53
CA ALA A 122 -5.84 1.68 3.35
C ALA A 122 -5.04 0.39 3.29
N THR A 123 -3.91 0.47 2.61
CA THR A 123 -2.88 -0.56 2.61
C THR A 123 -1.53 0.06 2.90
N LEU A 124 -0.70 -0.60 3.69
CA LEU A 124 0.69 -0.25 3.90
C LEU A 124 1.57 -1.31 3.22
N ASN A 125 2.43 -0.91 2.29
CA ASN A 125 3.20 -1.80 1.42
C ASN A 125 2.30 -2.83 0.70
N GLY A 126 1.16 -2.37 0.19
CA GLY A 126 0.15 -3.22 -0.46
C GLY A 126 -0.68 -4.09 0.49
N VAL A 127 -0.36 -4.12 1.79
CA VAL A 127 -1.05 -4.91 2.81
C VAL A 127 -2.15 -4.09 3.49
N PRO A 128 -3.45 -4.50 3.49
CA PRO A 128 -4.50 -3.81 4.23
C PRO A 128 -4.09 -3.47 5.66
N THR A 129 -4.29 -2.20 6.03
CA THR A 129 -3.99 -1.74 7.39
C THR A 129 -4.82 -2.52 8.39
N ARG A 130 -4.21 -2.81 9.54
CA ARG A 130 -4.83 -3.63 10.59
C ARG A 130 -6.16 -3.04 11.08
N VAL A 131 -6.21 -1.71 11.15
CA VAL A 131 -7.45 -0.96 11.31
C VAL A 131 -7.74 -0.16 10.05
N GLY A 132 -9.01 -0.23 9.63
CA GLY A 132 -9.51 0.53 8.50
C GLY A 132 -9.42 2.05 8.78
N PRO A 133 -9.10 2.86 7.77
CA PRO A 133 -9.16 4.30 7.92
C PRO A 133 -10.53 4.80 8.35
N SER A 134 -10.57 5.89 9.12
CA SER A 134 -11.80 6.55 9.55
C SER A 134 -11.78 8.03 9.22
N TYR A 135 -12.95 8.58 8.96
CA TYR A 135 -13.15 10.02 8.89
C TYR A 135 -13.61 10.53 10.24
N ASP A 136 -12.96 11.56 10.74
CA ASP A 136 -13.27 12.15 12.03
C ASP A 136 -13.36 13.68 11.90
N GLN A 137 -14.19 14.29 12.72
CA GLN A 137 -14.20 15.75 12.91
C GLN A 137 -13.29 16.08 14.10
N PRO A 138 -12.20 16.85 13.90
CA PRO A 138 -11.27 17.18 14.97
C PRO A 138 -11.92 18.17 15.96
N PRO A 139 -12.02 17.86 17.27
CA PRO A 139 -12.73 18.69 18.25
C PRO A 139 -12.20 20.13 18.40
N LEU A 140 -10.89 20.32 18.20
CA LEU A 140 -10.21 21.62 18.30
C LEU A 140 -10.06 22.32 16.95
N GLY A 141 -10.38 21.63 15.85
CA GLY A 141 -10.30 22.20 14.51
C GLY A 141 -11.46 23.14 14.23
N PRO A 142 -11.36 24.00 13.20
CA PRO A 142 -12.48 24.81 12.73
C PRO A 142 -13.72 23.96 12.45
N VAL A 143 -14.90 24.55 12.61
CA VAL A 143 -16.16 23.91 12.25
C VAL A 143 -16.13 23.50 10.77
N GLY A 144 -16.50 22.25 10.48
CA GLY A 144 -16.46 21.69 9.13
C GLY A 144 -15.09 21.15 8.70
N SER A 145 -14.07 21.18 9.57
CA SER A 145 -12.84 20.42 9.34
C SER A 145 -13.11 18.92 9.40
N THR A 146 -12.40 18.15 8.56
CA THR A 146 -12.48 16.69 8.56
C THR A 146 -11.08 16.13 8.35
N VAL A 147 -10.74 15.08 9.09
CA VAL A 147 -9.48 14.36 8.93
C VAL A 147 -9.76 12.92 8.53
N LEU A 148 -8.93 12.38 7.66
CA LEU A 148 -8.86 10.94 7.40
C LEU A 148 -7.72 10.37 8.24
N LYS A 149 -8.03 9.49 9.18
CA LYS A 149 -7.06 8.87 10.10
C LYS A 149 -6.72 7.46 9.65
N ILE A 150 -5.44 7.13 9.71
CA ILE A 150 -4.91 5.79 9.46
C ILE A 150 -4.01 5.45 10.64
N THR A 151 -4.43 4.49 11.45
CA THR A 151 -3.79 4.12 12.71
C THR A 151 -3.14 2.74 12.60
N GLN A 152 -2.43 2.31 13.65
CA GLN A 152 -1.79 0.99 13.72
C GLN A 152 -0.78 0.73 12.62
N LEU A 153 -0.03 1.77 12.24
CA LEU A 153 1.04 1.58 11.27
C LEU A 153 2.17 0.75 11.88
N GLY A 154 2.49 0.97 13.16
CA GLY A 154 3.47 0.16 13.90
C GLY A 154 4.85 0.17 13.25
N LEU A 155 5.18 1.27 12.58
CA LEU A 155 6.43 1.43 11.86
C LEU A 155 7.49 2.05 12.77
N ASP A 156 8.73 1.74 12.50
CA ASP A 156 9.92 2.33 13.11
C ASP A 156 10.79 2.99 12.02
N PRO A 157 11.90 3.69 12.37
CA PRO A 157 12.73 4.35 11.37
C PRO A 157 13.32 3.42 10.30
N VAL A 158 13.37 2.10 10.55
CA VAL A 158 13.91 1.11 9.60
C VAL A 158 12.82 0.65 8.65
N THR A 159 11.65 0.31 9.19
CA THR A 159 10.52 -0.25 8.44
C THR A 159 9.69 0.83 7.74
N ALA A 160 9.74 2.08 8.19
CA ALA A 160 9.04 3.21 7.59
C ALA A 160 9.70 3.72 6.30
N GLN A 161 11.02 3.57 6.15
CA GLN A 161 11.75 4.15 5.03
C GLN A 161 11.29 3.51 3.71
N GLY A 162 10.71 4.34 2.83
CA GLY A 162 10.18 3.91 1.54
C GLY A 162 8.88 3.11 1.64
N ALA A 163 8.28 2.98 2.83
CA ALA A 163 7.01 2.30 2.99
C ALA A 163 5.91 3.02 2.21
N GLU A 164 5.08 2.27 1.48
CA GLU A 164 4.04 2.82 0.62
C GLU A 164 2.67 2.70 1.26
N LEU A 165 2.12 3.83 1.69
CA LEU A 165 0.75 3.93 2.17
C LEU A 165 -0.17 4.23 1.00
N CYS A 166 -1.09 3.33 0.67
CA CYS A 166 -2.15 3.59 -0.29
C CYS A 166 -3.52 3.71 0.38
N ILE A 167 -4.34 4.63 -0.08
CA ILE A 167 -5.76 4.74 0.26
C ILE A 167 -6.61 4.43 -0.96
N THR A 168 -7.78 3.82 -0.76
CA THR A 168 -8.77 3.58 -1.80
C THR A 168 -10.09 4.15 -1.35
N LEU A 169 -10.61 5.08 -2.13
CA LEU A 169 -11.86 5.79 -1.83
C LEU A 169 -13.05 5.00 -2.37
N LYS A 170 -14.06 4.80 -1.53
CA LYS A 170 -15.27 4.04 -1.89
C LYS A 170 -16.50 4.90 -1.60
N PRO A 171 -17.21 5.38 -2.63
CA PRO A 171 -18.45 6.11 -2.41
C PRO A 171 -19.52 5.17 -1.85
N ASN A 172 -20.57 5.74 -1.27
CA ASN A 172 -21.72 4.97 -0.80
C ASN A 172 -22.56 4.43 -1.98
N ARG A 173 -23.62 3.66 -1.67
CA ARG A 173 -24.51 3.07 -2.70
C ARG A 173 -25.21 4.12 -3.58
N ALA A 174 -25.38 5.34 -3.07
CA ALA A 174 -25.93 6.48 -3.82
C ALA A 174 -24.85 7.26 -4.61
N ARG A 175 -23.62 6.73 -4.70
CA ARG A 175 -22.44 7.37 -5.33
C ARG A 175 -22.03 8.68 -4.67
N GLN A 176 -22.35 8.86 -3.40
CA GLN A 176 -21.96 10.03 -2.61
C GLN A 176 -20.69 9.73 -1.80
N GLY A 177 -19.93 10.78 -1.50
CA GLY A 177 -18.60 10.71 -0.90
C GLY A 177 -17.50 10.93 -1.95
N CYS A 178 -16.27 11.07 -1.47
CA CYS A 178 -15.13 11.36 -2.34
C CYS A 178 -14.72 10.12 -3.13
N THR A 179 -14.47 10.33 -4.43
CA THR A 179 -14.03 9.29 -5.37
C THR A 179 -12.67 9.59 -5.97
N THR A 180 -12.22 10.84 -5.85
CA THR A 180 -10.90 11.28 -6.32
C THR A 180 -10.09 12.00 -5.24
N LEU A 181 -8.77 12.09 -5.43
CA LEU A 181 -7.92 12.86 -4.52
C LEU A 181 -8.18 14.37 -4.61
N GLU A 182 -8.65 14.86 -5.74
CA GLU A 182 -9.03 16.26 -5.91
C GLU A 182 -10.25 16.61 -5.06
N GLN A 183 -11.19 15.67 -4.92
CA GLN A 183 -12.34 15.79 -4.02
C GLN A 183 -11.93 15.59 -2.56
N LEU A 184 -11.04 14.62 -2.29
CA LEU A 184 -10.57 14.31 -0.94
C LEU A 184 -9.71 15.44 -0.36
N CYS A 185 -8.70 15.86 -1.11
CA CYS A 185 -7.68 16.83 -0.71
C CYS A 185 -7.97 18.19 -1.36
N SER A 186 -8.91 18.92 -0.77
CA SER A 186 -9.31 20.27 -1.19
C SER A 186 -8.94 21.31 -0.13
N SER A 187 -7.66 21.38 0.24
CA SER A 187 -7.19 22.36 1.23
C SER A 187 -7.15 23.79 0.62
N PRO A 188 -7.69 24.81 1.31
CA PRO A 188 -7.59 26.20 0.85
C PRO A 188 -6.14 26.63 0.62
N GLY A 189 -5.88 27.34 -0.48
CA GLY A 189 -4.53 27.83 -0.82
C GLY A 189 -3.67 26.86 -1.65
N PHE A 190 -4.16 25.66 -1.95
CA PHE A 190 -3.45 24.69 -2.79
C PHE A 190 -4.30 24.25 -4.00
N PRO A 191 -3.66 23.83 -5.12
CA PRO A 191 -4.37 23.17 -6.21
C PRO A 191 -5.10 21.93 -5.71
N ALA A 192 -6.30 21.68 -6.24
CA ALA A 192 -7.07 20.47 -5.93
C ALA A 192 -6.21 19.21 -6.16
N GLY A 193 -6.25 18.29 -5.21
CA GLY A 193 -5.41 17.07 -5.23
C GLY A 193 -4.08 17.21 -4.51
N THR A 194 -3.78 18.40 -3.97
CA THR A 194 -2.66 18.59 -3.03
C THR A 194 -3.09 18.17 -1.64
N CYS A 195 -2.54 17.06 -1.15
CA CYS A 195 -2.84 16.56 0.18
C CYS A 195 -1.88 17.13 1.23
N THR A 196 -2.43 17.58 2.34
CA THR A 196 -1.65 17.90 3.55
C THR A 196 -1.81 16.75 4.53
N ALA A 197 -0.70 16.20 5.02
CA ALA A 197 -0.70 15.05 5.92
C ALA A 197 0.26 15.25 7.09
N ALA A 198 -0.13 14.76 8.27
CA ALA A 198 0.67 14.75 9.48
C ALA A 198 0.94 13.31 9.90
N THR A 199 2.18 13.05 10.34
CA THR A 199 2.61 11.74 10.82
C THR A 199 2.80 11.78 12.34
N PHE A 200 2.30 10.81 13.08
CA PHE A 200 2.25 10.85 14.55
C PHE A 200 3.01 9.68 15.16
N ASP A 201 3.71 9.98 16.25
CA ASP A 201 4.22 8.97 17.15
C ASP A 201 3.13 8.43 18.10
N ALA A 202 3.50 7.47 18.96
CA ALA A 202 2.58 6.87 19.91
C ALA A 202 2.02 7.89 20.92
N ALA A 203 2.86 8.83 21.37
CA ALA A 203 2.48 9.85 22.33
C ALA A 203 1.67 11.00 21.70
N CYS A 204 1.67 11.11 20.36
CA CYS A 204 1.10 12.22 19.60
C CYS A 204 1.77 13.58 19.86
N ASP A 205 2.99 13.59 20.41
CA ASP A 205 3.79 14.79 20.65
C ASP A 205 4.54 15.24 19.40
N CYS A 206 4.81 14.31 18.49
CA CYS A 206 5.54 14.54 17.25
C CYS A 206 4.58 14.41 16.07
N CYS A 207 4.39 15.49 15.31
CA CYS A 207 3.39 15.55 14.25
C CYS A 207 3.85 16.30 12.99
N PRO A 208 5.05 16.01 12.44
CA PRO A 208 5.56 16.75 11.30
C PRO A 208 4.58 16.71 10.13
N VAL A 209 4.36 17.87 9.51
CA VAL A 209 3.42 18.05 8.41
C VAL A 209 4.15 18.02 7.08
N SER A 210 3.54 17.38 6.09
CA SER A 210 4.04 17.27 4.72
C SER A 210 2.94 17.58 3.72
N GLN A 211 3.35 18.11 2.57
CA GLN A 211 2.47 18.36 1.43
C GLN A 211 2.83 17.40 0.32
N VAL A 212 1.82 16.81 -0.30
CA VAL A 212 1.97 15.84 -1.37
C VAL A 212 1.19 16.30 -2.59
N VAL A 213 1.86 16.42 -3.72
CA VAL A 213 1.27 16.80 -5.02
C VAL A 213 1.28 15.61 -5.98
N GLN A 214 0.49 15.68 -7.04
CA GLN A 214 0.47 14.62 -8.06
C GLN A 214 1.78 14.58 -8.86
N ALA A 215 2.29 13.38 -9.15
CA ALA A 215 3.40 13.19 -10.08
C ALA A 215 3.03 13.70 -11.48
N ARG A 216 3.87 14.56 -12.08
CA ARG A 216 3.72 14.93 -13.49
C ARG A 216 4.33 13.84 -14.39
N PRO A 217 3.69 13.47 -15.50
CA PRO A 217 4.28 12.54 -16.46
C PRO A 217 5.55 13.14 -17.10
N PRO A 218 6.57 12.32 -17.42
CA PRO A 218 7.78 12.79 -18.10
C PRO A 218 7.48 13.21 -19.55
N PRO A 219 8.21 14.19 -20.12
CA PRO A 219 8.03 14.61 -21.51
C PRO A 219 8.45 13.50 -22.50
N PRO A 220 7.83 13.44 -23.70
CA PRO A 220 8.19 12.44 -24.72
C PRO A 220 9.62 12.65 -25.23
N PRO A 221 10.37 11.56 -25.54
CA PRO A 221 11.73 11.65 -26.03
C PRO A 221 11.81 12.16 -27.50
N PRO A 222 12.87 12.89 -27.88
CA PRO A 222 13.09 13.35 -29.25
C PRO A 222 13.51 12.22 -30.21
N PRO A 223 13.23 12.33 -31.53
CA PRO A 223 13.56 11.30 -32.51
C PRO A 223 15.08 11.17 -32.76
N PRO A 224 15.59 9.95 -32.99
CA PRO A 224 17.03 9.70 -33.14
C PRO A 224 17.59 10.04 -34.55
N PRO A 225 18.87 10.46 -34.66
CA PRO A 225 19.57 10.63 -35.94
C PRO A 225 20.06 9.30 -36.55
N PRO A 226 20.30 9.24 -37.89
CA PRO A 226 20.69 8.00 -38.56
C PRO A 226 22.16 7.63 -38.33
N PRO A 227 22.49 6.33 -38.14
CA PRO A 227 23.86 5.87 -37.93
C PRO A 227 24.63 5.59 -39.24
N PRO A 228 25.97 5.73 -39.25
CA PRO A 228 26.85 5.32 -40.35
C PRO A 228 27.10 3.80 -40.36
N PRO A 229 27.54 3.23 -41.50
CA PRO A 229 27.66 1.78 -41.68
C PRO A 229 28.94 1.21 -41.03
N PRO A 230 28.89 0.06 -40.36
CA PRO A 230 30.08 -0.64 -39.89
C PRO A 230 30.56 -1.73 -40.87
N SER A 231 31.88 -1.91 -40.90
CA SER A 231 32.62 -2.96 -41.63
C SER A 231 32.36 -4.37 -41.05
N PRO A 232 32.54 -5.45 -41.84
CA PRO A 232 32.17 -6.81 -41.44
C PRO A 232 33.21 -7.49 -40.53
N PRO A 233 32.80 -8.30 -39.53
CA PRO A 233 33.69 -9.14 -38.74
C PRO A 233 33.99 -10.50 -39.39
N PRO A 234 35.10 -11.17 -38.99
CA PRO A 234 35.49 -12.48 -39.51
C PRO A 234 34.64 -13.62 -38.94
N ALA A 235 34.52 -14.71 -39.70
CA ALA A 235 33.67 -15.86 -39.41
C ALA A 235 34.12 -16.67 -38.18
N VAL A 236 33.16 -17.00 -37.30
CA VAL A 236 33.34 -17.78 -36.07
C VAL A 236 33.04 -19.26 -36.34
N PRO A 237 33.81 -20.22 -35.79
CA PRO A 237 33.49 -21.64 -35.87
C PRO A 237 32.21 -21.99 -35.07
N SER A 238 31.40 -22.86 -35.65
CA SER A 238 30.14 -23.36 -35.08
C SER A 238 30.43 -24.47 -34.07
N TYR A 239 30.18 -24.17 -32.79
CA TYR A 239 30.10 -25.15 -31.70
C TYR A 239 28.65 -25.27 -31.21
N ARG A 240 28.30 -26.37 -30.51
CA ARG A 240 26.99 -26.51 -29.85
C ARG A 240 26.89 -25.53 -28.66
N ALA A 241 26.26 -24.38 -28.91
CA ALA A 241 26.03 -23.35 -27.92
C ALA A 241 24.89 -23.73 -26.96
N CYS A 242 25.14 -23.58 -25.66
CA CYS A 242 24.13 -23.66 -24.61
C CYS A 242 23.81 -22.25 -24.13
N GLU A 243 22.61 -21.78 -24.48
CA GLU A 243 22.04 -20.55 -23.95
C GLU A 243 21.11 -20.93 -22.81
N VAL A 244 21.46 -20.59 -21.58
CA VAL A 244 20.72 -20.99 -20.38
C VAL A 244 20.33 -19.77 -19.58
N CYS A 245 19.06 -19.70 -19.18
CA CYS A 245 18.57 -18.70 -18.24
C CYS A 245 18.20 -19.35 -16.90
N VAL A 246 18.77 -18.86 -15.80
CA VAL A 246 18.30 -19.22 -14.45
C VAL A 246 17.17 -18.27 -14.08
N ALA A 247 16.00 -18.83 -13.79
CA ALA A 247 14.78 -18.14 -13.40
C ALA A 247 14.55 -18.27 -11.89
N ALA A 248 14.52 -17.14 -11.18
CA ALA A 248 13.97 -17.05 -9.84
C ALA A 248 12.53 -16.57 -9.93
N LYS A 249 11.57 -17.40 -9.52
CA LYS A 249 10.14 -17.18 -9.68
C LYS A 249 9.41 -17.15 -8.33
N LEU A 250 8.46 -16.24 -8.20
CA LEU A 250 7.48 -16.18 -7.13
C LEU A 250 6.20 -16.86 -7.61
N VAL A 251 5.82 -17.93 -6.92
CA VAL A 251 4.54 -18.60 -7.10
C VAL A 251 3.60 -18.10 -6.00
N PRO A 252 2.56 -17.32 -6.35
CA PRO A 252 1.63 -16.78 -5.37
C PRO A 252 0.68 -17.85 -4.81
N PRO A 253 0.09 -17.65 -3.62
CA PRO A 253 -0.93 -18.52 -3.08
C PRO A 253 -2.24 -18.46 -3.90
N PRO A 254 -3.14 -19.46 -3.76
CA PRO A 254 -4.43 -19.49 -4.48
C PRO A 254 -5.29 -18.24 -4.29
N ASN A 255 -5.20 -17.64 -3.11
CA ASN A 255 -5.81 -16.36 -2.78
C ASN A 255 -4.69 -15.34 -2.50
N ASP A 256 -4.13 -14.78 -3.56
CA ASP A 256 -3.10 -13.75 -3.49
C ASP A 256 -3.69 -12.38 -3.10
N VAL A 257 -4.19 -12.30 -1.88
CA VAL A 257 -4.82 -11.08 -1.34
C VAL A 257 -3.82 -9.96 -1.09
N ARG A 258 -2.51 -10.27 -1.08
CA ARG A 258 -1.38 -9.33 -0.86
C ARG A 258 -0.19 -9.68 -1.77
N PRO A 259 -0.23 -9.28 -3.05
CA PRO A 259 0.82 -9.52 -4.04
C PRO A 259 2.24 -9.07 -3.62
N TYR A 260 3.15 -9.99 -3.31
CA TYR A 260 4.59 -9.73 -3.22
C TYR A 260 5.24 -9.89 -4.59
N ARG A 261 6.04 -8.91 -5.00
CA ARG A 261 6.69 -8.85 -6.32
C ARG A 261 8.13 -8.36 -6.19
N PHE A 262 9.02 -8.83 -7.06
CA PHE A 262 10.39 -8.36 -7.17
C PHE A 262 10.41 -6.93 -7.72
N ASN A 263 11.11 -6.03 -7.02
CA ASN A 263 11.39 -4.70 -7.54
C ASN A 263 12.76 -4.67 -8.24
N ALA A 264 13.06 -3.58 -8.95
CA ALA A 264 14.30 -3.43 -9.71
C ALA A 264 15.58 -3.62 -8.86
N ALA A 265 15.57 -3.21 -7.57
CA ALA A 265 16.73 -3.37 -6.70
C ALA A 265 16.92 -4.82 -6.24
N THR A 266 15.84 -5.46 -5.78
CA THR A 266 15.83 -6.89 -5.42
C THR A 266 16.22 -7.74 -6.62
N CYS A 267 15.69 -7.41 -7.79
CA CYS A 267 16.01 -8.06 -9.04
C CYS A 267 17.48 -7.91 -9.44
N ALA A 268 18.05 -6.70 -9.40
CA ALA A 268 19.47 -6.50 -9.68
C ALA A 268 20.38 -7.26 -8.70
N ALA A 269 19.97 -7.37 -7.43
CA ALA A 269 20.69 -8.16 -6.44
C ALA A 269 20.59 -9.66 -6.74
N ILE A 270 19.40 -10.18 -7.06
CA ILE A 270 19.19 -11.58 -7.47
C ILE A 270 20.05 -11.91 -8.69
N GLN A 271 19.98 -11.08 -9.74
CA GLN A 271 20.73 -11.30 -10.97
C GLN A 271 22.25 -11.29 -10.73
N ARG A 272 22.74 -10.40 -9.87
CA ARG A 272 24.18 -10.34 -9.54
C ARG A 272 24.66 -11.59 -8.81
N ASN A 273 23.94 -12.03 -7.77
CA ASN A 273 24.34 -13.22 -7.02
C ASN A 273 24.25 -14.48 -7.89
N ILE A 274 23.22 -14.59 -8.74
CA ILE A 274 23.11 -15.70 -9.70
C ILE A 274 24.24 -15.62 -10.74
N SER A 275 24.52 -14.45 -11.32
CA SER A 275 25.58 -14.32 -12.33
C SER A 275 26.95 -14.69 -11.78
N ASP A 276 27.27 -14.23 -10.57
CA ASP A 276 28.58 -14.49 -9.95
C ASP A 276 28.75 -15.98 -9.65
N ALA A 277 27.73 -16.62 -9.08
CA ALA A 277 27.76 -18.05 -8.76
C ALA A 277 27.77 -18.94 -10.02
N MET A 278 26.98 -18.60 -11.05
CA MET A 278 26.96 -19.37 -12.30
C MET A 278 28.29 -19.27 -13.06
N ASN A 279 28.89 -18.07 -13.12
CA ASN A 279 30.20 -17.91 -13.75
C ASN A 279 31.30 -18.64 -12.97
N ALA A 280 31.22 -18.70 -11.64
CA ALA A 280 32.11 -19.52 -10.82
C ALA A 280 31.94 -21.02 -11.12
N ALA A 281 30.70 -21.52 -11.23
CA ALA A 281 30.41 -22.91 -11.55
C ALA A 281 30.90 -23.33 -12.96
N LEU A 282 30.77 -22.44 -13.96
CA LEU A 282 31.33 -22.64 -15.31
C LEU A 282 32.85 -22.81 -15.27
N ASN A 283 33.53 -21.98 -14.49
CA ASN A 283 34.98 -22.05 -14.31
C ASN A 283 35.41 -23.32 -13.58
N ALA A 284 34.74 -23.69 -12.48
CA ALA A 284 35.01 -24.91 -11.73
C ALA A 284 34.83 -26.18 -12.59
N SER A 285 33.87 -26.15 -13.51
CA SER A 285 33.59 -27.23 -14.46
C SER A 285 34.51 -27.23 -15.69
N ASN A 286 35.44 -26.27 -15.80
CA ASN A 286 36.36 -26.10 -16.93
C ASN A 286 35.66 -25.95 -18.29
N ILE A 287 34.52 -25.26 -18.32
CA ILE A 287 33.75 -24.99 -19.54
C ILE A 287 34.35 -23.81 -20.30
N SER A 288 34.72 -24.04 -21.56
CA SER A 288 35.30 -23.04 -22.46
C SER A 288 35.08 -23.48 -23.93
N PRO A 289 34.87 -22.55 -24.88
CA PRO A 289 34.74 -21.10 -24.68
C PRO A 289 33.39 -20.70 -24.05
N ILE A 290 33.39 -19.58 -23.32
CA ILE A 290 32.17 -18.89 -22.85
C ILE A 290 31.89 -17.77 -23.86
N ALA A 291 30.80 -17.89 -24.62
CA ALA A 291 30.42 -16.94 -25.65
C ALA A 291 29.80 -15.66 -25.06
N ALA A 292 29.02 -15.81 -23.98
CA ALA A 292 28.53 -14.71 -23.16
C ALA A 292 28.48 -15.16 -21.69
N PRO A 293 29.20 -14.51 -20.76
CA PRO A 293 29.08 -14.84 -19.34
C PRO A 293 27.68 -14.52 -18.83
N PHE A 294 27.28 -15.15 -17.72
CA PHE A 294 26.07 -14.73 -17.02
C PHE A 294 26.25 -13.29 -16.54
N ALA A 295 25.27 -12.44 -16.80
CA ALA A 295 25.33 -11.03 -16.43
C ALA A 295 23.94 -10.48 -16.06
N PRO A 296 23.87 -9.48 -15.16
CA PRO A 296 22.63 -8.78 -14.90
C PRO A 296 22.07 -8.08 -16.14
N ASN A 297 20.75 -8.16 -16.32
CA ASN A 297 20.03 -7.51 -17.40
C ASN A 297 18.68 -6.99 -16.90
N SER A 298 18.51 -5.67 -16.87
CA SER A 298 17.27 -5.04 -16.39
C SER A 298 16.05 -5.36 -17.25
N THR A 299 16.22 -5.80 -18.50
CA THR A 299 15.09 -6.16 -19.37
C THR A 299 14.54 -7.56 -19.09
N THR A 300 15.26 -8.39 -18.34
CA THR A 300 14.83 -9.75 -17.96
C THR A 300 14.37 -9.82 -16.51
N CYS A 301 13.85 -8.69 -16.05
CA CYS A 301 13.42 -8.45 -14.70
C CYS A 301 11.90 -8.21 -14.68
N PHE A 302 11.15 -9.16 -14.14
CA PHE A 302 9.69 -9.10 -14.04
C PHE A 302 9.24 -9.15 -12.58
N ASP A 303 7.98 -8.75 -12.36
CA ASP A 303 7.40 -8.64 -11.03
C ASP A 303 7.39 -9.98 -10.26
N ASP A 304 7.23 -11.11 -10.94
CA ASP A 304 7.23 -12.43 -10.30
C ASP A 304 8.40 -13.31 -10.75
N THR A 305 9.24 -12.85 -11.68
CA THR A 305 10.25 -13.68 -12.32
C THR A 305 11.50 -12.85 -12.63
N VAL A 306 12.67 -13.34 -12.22
CA VAL A 306 13.97 -12.75 -12.56
C VAL A 306 14.76 -13.77 -13.36
N LEU A 307 15.16 -13.42 -14.59
CA LEU A 307 16.01 -14.27 -15.42
C LEU A 307 17.44 -13.73 -15.47
N THR A 308 18.40 -14.62 -15.34
CA THR A 308 19.84 -14.34 -15.53
C THR A 308 20.39 -15.34 -16.52
N CYS A 309 20.86 -14.87 -17.68
CA CYS A 309 21.19 -15.74 -18.81
C CYS A 309 22.67 -15.69 -19.16
N GLY A 310 23.20 -16.80 -19.69
CA GLY A 310 24.56 -16.93 -20.19
C GLY A 310 24.63 -17.89 -21.38
N ASN A 311 25.71 -17.83 -22.16
CA ASN A 311 25.96 -18.65 -23.34
C ASN A 311 27.36 -19.25 -23.31
N PHE A 312 27.46 -20.58 -23.37
CA PHE A 312 28.73 -21.30 -23.27
C PHE A 312 28.75 -22.59 -24.12
N ASN A 313 29.94 -23.15 -24.33
CA ASN A 313 30.11 -24.41 -25.05
C ASN A 313 29.57 -25.60 -24.25
N GLY A 314 28.63 -26.37 -24.83
CA GLY A 314 28.11 -27.60 -24.23
C GLY A 314 28.28 -28.85 -25.09
N GLU A 315 29.42 -28.97 -25.77
CA GLU A 315 29.79 -30.20 -26.47
C GLU A 315 30.29 -31.32 -25.53
N ASP A 316 30.95 -30.96 -24.43
CA ASP A 316 31.54 -31.92 -23.49
C ASP A 316 30.52 -32.31 -22.40
N LEU A 317 29.91 -33.49 -22.57
CA LEU A 317 28.87 -34.00 -21.66
C LEU A 317 29.38 -34.24 -20.23
N SER A 318 30.64 -34.63 -20.04
CA SER A 318 31.21 -34.83 -18.69
C SER A 318 31.45 -33.51 -17.96
N LYS A 319 31.72 -32.42 -18.70
CA LYS A 319 31.75 -31.07 -18.12
C LYS A 319 30.36 -30.56 -17.80
N LEU A 320 29.36 -30.85 -18.64
CA LEU A 320 27.96 -30.50 -18.36
C LEU A 320 27.41 -31.23 -17.14
N GLU A 321 27.75 -32.50 -16.95
CA GLU A 321 27.36 -33.27 -15.76
C GLU A 321 27.96 -32.69 -14.46
N ARG A 322 29.22 -32.23 -14.50
CA ARG A 322 29.83 -31.49 -13.38
C ARG A 322 29.11 -30.17 -13.11
N LEU A 323 28.85 -29.39 -14.15
CA LEU A 323 28.10 -28.14 -14.03
C LEU A 323 26.72 -28.38 -13.41
N PHE A 324 26.03 -29.44 -13.81
CA PHE A 324 24.73 -29.82 -13.24
C PHE A 324 24.80 -30.04 -11.73
N ASN A 325 25.80 -30.78 -11.24
CA ASN A 325 25.97 -31.03 -9.81
C ASN A 325 26.29 -29.73 -9.04
N GLU A 326 27.24 -28.94 -9.55
CA GLU A 326 27.61 -27.64 -8.94
C GLU A 326 26.40 -26.69 -8.85
N VAL A 327 25.59 -26.59 -9.90
CA VAL A 327 24.41 -25.71 -9.89
C VAL A 327 23.30 -26.27 -9.00
N SER A 328 23.15 -27.59 -8.92
CA SER A 328 22.17 -28.22 -8.03
C SER A 328 22.44 -27.87 -6.55
N ASP A 329 23.70 -27.82 -6.14
CA ASP A 329 24.09 -27.43 -4.78
C ASP A 329 23.85 -25.93 -4.50
N LEU A 330 23.83 -25.10 -5.53
CA LEU A 330 23.57 -23.65 -5.43
C LEU A 330 22.09 -23.29 -5.30
N LEU A 331 21.16 -24.21 -5.59
CA LEU A 331 19.72 -23.90 -5.64
C LEU A 331 19.18 -23.35 -4.32
N SER A 332 19.64 -23.88 -3.18
CA SER A 332 19.19 -23.43 -1.85
C SER A 332 19.72 -22.04 -1.51
N TYR A 333 20.94 -21.72 -1.96
CA TYR A 333 21.49 -20.37 -1.87
C TYR A 333 20.68 -19.40 -2.73
N PHE A 334 20.31 -19.78 -3.97
CA PHE A 334 19.47 -18.96 -4.83
C PHE A 334 18.08 -18.71 -4.28
N ILE A 335 17.47 -19.71 -3.61
CA ILE A 335 16.22 -19.51 -2.86
C ILE A 335 16.40 -18.44 -1.79
N GLY A 336 17.47 -18.52 -0.99
CA GLY A 336 17.77 -17.53 0.06
C GLY A 336 17.97 -16.12 -0.50
N VAL A 337 18.66 -15.98 -1.63
CA VAL A 337 18.84 -14.69 -2.32
C VAL A 337 17.48 -14.15 -2.82
N ALA A 338 16.68 -15.00 -3.47
CA ALA A 338 15.37 -14.63 -3.99
C ALA A 338 14.36 -14.32 -2.86
N SER A 339 14.53 -14.90 -1.67
CA SER A 339 13.71 -14.60 -0.50
C SER A 339 14.24 -13.43 0.33
N SER A 340 15.22 -12.66 -0.15
CA SER A 340 15.86 -11.57 0.60
C SER A 340 16.45 -12.01 1.94
N GLY A 341 17.02 -13.22 1.99
CA GLY A 341 17.73 -13.79 3.14
C GLY A 341 16.89 -14.72 4.02
N ASP A 342 15.56 -14.59 4.02
CA ASP A 342 14.69 -15.43 4.85
C ASP A 342 13.36 -15.73 4.12
N ILE A 343 13.09 -17.01 3.87
CA ILE A 343 11.83 -17.47 3.26
C ILE A 343 10.63 -17.25 4.18
N CYS A 344 10.86 -17.11 5.49
CA CYS A 344 9.86 -16.76 6.50
C CYS A 344 9.67 -15.26 6.71
N ASN A 345 10.19 -14.44 5.79
CA ASN A 345 9.85 -13.02 5.74
C ASN A 345 8.31 -12.86 5.71
N PRO A 346 7.71 -12.03 6.59
CA PRO A 346 6.27 -11.79 6.58
C PRO A 346 5.69 -11.35 5.23
N LYS A 347 6.52 -10.75 4.36
CA LYS A 347 6.14 -10.36 2.99
C LYS A 347 5.97 -11.55 2.03
N LEU A 348 6.59 -12.69 2.34
CA LEU A 348 6.51 -13.94 1.59
C LEU A 348 5.55 -14.95 2.23
N GLU A 349 4.74 -14.51 3.20
CA GLU A 349 3.76 -15.39 3.83
C GLU A 349 2.80 -15.99 2.78
N GLY A 350 2.79 -17.32 2.69
CA GLY A 350 2.00 -18.06 1.70
C GLY A 350 2.56 -18.10 0.28
N TYR A 351 3.70 -17.46 0.01
CA TYR A 351 4.40 -17.53 -1.27
C TYR A 351 5.30 -18.75 -1.34
N THR A 352 5.49 -19.26 -2.56
CA THR A 352 6.54 -20.24 -2.87
C THR A 352 7.57 -19.59 -3.78
N VAL A 353 8.84 -19.59 -3.37
CA VAL A 353 9.96 -19.19 -4.23
C VAL A 353 10.42 -20.44 -4.99
N LEU A 354 10.53 -20.35 -6.32
CA LEU A 354 10.96 -21.41 -7.22
C LEU A 354 12.19 -20.94 -8.00
N ILE A 355 13.29 -21.67 -7.93
CA ILE A 355 14.46 -21.48 -8.79
C ILE A 355 14.45 -22.58 -9.85
N THR A 356 14.57 -22.23 -11.13
CA THR A 356 14.59 -23.21 -12.21
C THR A 356 15.40 -22.70 -13.40
N THR A 357 15.97 -23.57 -14.23
CA THR A 357 16.52 -23.16 -15.53
C THR A 357 15.46 -23.19 -16.62
N GLN A 358 15.56 -22.26 -17.57
CA GLN A 358 14.66 -22.14 -18.71
C GLN A 358 15.45 -22.11 -20.02
N ASP A 359 14.75 -22.49 -21.09
CA ASP A 359 15.16 -22.36 -22.50
C ASP A 359 16.43 -23.14 -22.93
N ASN A 360 16.72 -24.33 -22.36
CA ASN A 360 17.68 -25.26 -22.98
C ASN A 360 17.67 -26.70 -22.46
N ILE A 361 18.29 -27.59 -23.23
CA ILE A 361 18.61 -29.01 -22.93
C ILE A 361 19.97 -29.20 -22.21
N CYS A 362 20.71 -28.13 -21.92
CA CYS A 362 22.06 -28.24 -21.35
C CYS A 362 22.11 -28.24 -19.82
N LEU A 363 21.10 -27.68 -19.17
CA LEU A 363 21.02 -27.58 -17.72
C LEU A 363 19.54 -27.50 -17.32
N ASP A 364 19.03 -28.53 -16.65
CA ASP A 364 17.64 -28.63 -16.21
C ASP A 364 17.58 -28.87 -14.70
N VAL A 365 17.52 -27.79 -13.93
CA VAL A 365 17.49 -27.82 -12.46
C VAL A 365 16.27 -27.08 -11.95
N SER A 366 15.74 -27.52 -10.80
CA SER A 366 14.57 -26.89 -10.18
C SER A 366 14.53 -27.14 -8.67
N GLN A 367 14.23 -26.11 -7.87
CA GLN A 367 13.99 -26.24 -6.42
C GLN A 367 13.01 -25.15 -5.92
N SER A 368 12.22 -25.43 -4.88
CA SER A 368 11.29 -24.46 -4.30
C SER A 368 11.21 -24.49 -2.76
N ALA A 369 10.80 -23.37 -2.13
CA ALA A 369 10.56 -23.25 -0.68
C ALA A 369 9.42 -22.26 -0.33
N SER A 370 8.80 -22.39 0.88
CA SER A 370 7.69 -21.54 1.38
C SER A 370 7.61 -21.45 2.92
N CYS A 371 6.89 -20.46 3.49
CA CYS A 371 6.70 -20.28 4.95
C CYS A 371 5.39 -19.55 5.38
N PHE A 372 4.97 -19.69 6.66
CA PHE A 372 3.72 -19.14 7.26
C PHE A 372 3.94 -18.58 8.70
N LEU A 373 3.32 -17.44 9.09
CA LEU A 373 3.57 -16.74 10.38
C LEU A 373 2.37 -16.66 11.36
N PRO A 374 2.58 -16.38 12.68
CA PRO A 374 1.51 -16.21 13.70
C PRO A 374 1.08 -14.74 14.02
N ASN A 375 -0.14 -14.50 14.58
CA ASN A 375 -0.82 -13.17 14.81
C ASN A 375 -0.59 -12.46 16.20
N GLN A 376 -0.70 -11.10 16.33
CA GLN A 376 -0.50 -10.27 17.59
C GLN A 376 -1.50 -9.05 17.84
N PRO A 377 -1.88 -8.62 19.10
CA PRO A 377 -2.91 -7.56 19.49
C PRO A 377 -2.52 -6.02 19.60
N PHE A 378 -3.42 -5.05 19.97
CA PHE A 378 -3.37 -3.53 19.77
C PHE A 378 -3.48 -2.60 21.04
N PRO A 379 -2.94 -1.34 21.08
CA PRO A 379 -3.34 -0.23 21.99
C PRO A 379 -3.85 1.11 21.34
N ASN A 380 -4.85 1.78 21.95
CA ASN A 380 -5.63 2.93 21.41
C ASN A 380 -5.20 4.33 21.96
N CYS A 381 -5.03 5.35 21.12
CA CYS A 381 -4.79 6.75 21.53
C CYS A 381 -6.10 7.56 21.36
N THR A 382 -6.72 7.98 22.46
CA THR A 382 -7.92 8.84 22.48
C THR A 382 -7.60 10.32 22.32
#